data_AF-A0A3A8L415-F1
#
_entry.id   AF-A0A3A8L415-F1
#
_cell.length_a   1.000
_cell.length_b   1.000
_cell.length_c   1.000
_cell.angle_alpha   90.00
_cell.angle_beta   90.00
_cell.angle_gamma   90.00
#
_symmetry.space_group_name_H-M   'P 1'
#
loop_
_entity.id
_entity.type
_entity.pdbx_description
1 polymer ?
#
loop_
_entity_poly.entity_id
_entity_poly.type
_entity_poly.pdbx_seq_one_letter_code
_entity_poly.pdbx_strand_id
1 'polypeptide(L)'
;MTRVILGPQEKVQKQCLVSTRRADDTLYGIFLGTLTTKRVFAEDELGTLIFNFYIKDIDRAEIRKSFWKGAGVRLILRSGNDFVFKLMKDAIYEDAVAAQIWVNSINQVLLVLRNQAVPPPS
;
A
#
# COMPACT_ATOMS: atom_id res chain seq x y z
N MET A 1 -15.26 -17.64 4.95
CA MET A 1 -14.14 -16.66 4.85
C MET A 1 -14.66 -15.44 4.14
N THR A 2 -14.92 -14.36 4.88
CA THR A 2 -15.35 -13.09 4.28
C THR A 2 -14.08 -12.37 3.83
N ARG A 3 -13.85 -12.27 2.53
CA ARG A 3 -12.75 -11.48 1.95
C ARG A 3 -13.18 -10.02 1.82
N VAL A 4 -12.27 -9.06 1.96
CA VAL A 4 -12.56 -7.66 1.64
C VAL A 4 -13.22 -7.54 0.26
N ILE A 5 -14.34 -6.81 0.23
CA ILE A 5 -15.11 -6.59 -0.99
C ILE A 5 -14.36 -5.58 -1.86
N LEU A 6 -14.06 -5.97 -3.10
CA LEU A 6 -13.48 -5.10 -4.12
C LEU A 6 -14.57 -4.27 -4.77
N GLY A 7 -14.28 -2.99 -5.00
CA GLY A 7 -15.19 -2.10 -5.71
C GLY A 7 -15.33 -2.47 -7.20
N PRO A 8 -16.30 -1.87 -7.91
CA PRO A 8 -16.47 -2.12 -9.34
C PRO A 8 -15.17 -1.88 -10.12
N GLN A 9 -14.77 -2.83 -10.97
CA GLN A 9 -13.55 -2.77 -11.79
C GLN A 9 -12.23 -2.67 -10.99
N GLU A 10 -12.27 -2.84 -9.67
CA GLU A 10 -11.08 -2.94 -8.84
C GLU A 10 -10.46 -4.33 -9.03
N LYS A 11 -9.18 -4.38 -9.39
CA LYS A 11 -8.45 -5.64 -9.58
C LYS A 11 -7.27 -5.71 -8.65
N VAL A 12 -7.06 -6.86 -8.02
CA VAL A 12 -5.84 -7.16 -7.26
C VAL A 12 -4.65 -7.15 -8.22
N GLN A 13 -3.60 -6.43 -7.86
CA GLN A 13 -2.34 -6.39 -8.59
C GLN A 13 -1.28 -7.24 -7.87
N LYS A 14 -1.22 -7.11 -6.54
CA LYS A 14 -0.24 -7.79 -5.69
C LYS A 14 -0.82 -8.06 -4.31
N GLN A 15 -0.37 -9.13 -3.69
CA GLN A 15 -0.62 -9.45 -2.29
C GLN A 15 0.65 -9.95 -1.64
N CYS A 16 0.86 -9.60 -0.38
CA CYS A 16 1.91 -10.18 0.46
C CYS A 16 1.58 -9.98 1.94
N LEU A 17 2.28 -10.68 2.81
CA LEU A 17 2.19 -10.40 4.24
C LEU A 17 2.86 -9.05 4.56
N VAL A 18 2.22 -8.26 5.41
CA VAL A 18 2.72 -6.96 5.84
C VAL A 18 2.77 -6.88 7.35
N SER A 19 3.85 -6.31 7.88
CA SER A 19 3.94 -5.94 9.28
C SER A 19 3.52 -4.49 9.46
N THR A 20 2.45 -4.29 10.21
CA THR A 20 1.89 -2.97 10.54
C THR A 20 1.19 -3.03 11.90
N ARG A 21 0.67 -1.90 12.38
CA ARG A 21 -0.13 -1.81 13.60
C ARG A 21 -1.48 -1.17 13.28
N ARG A 22 -2.51 -1.50 14.07
CA ARG A 22 -3.76 -0.74 14.07
C ARG A 22 -3.51 0.64 14.69
N ALA A 23 -4.39 1.59 14.42
CA ALA A 23 -4.21 2.98 14.88
C ALA A 23 -4.12 3.09 16.41
N ASP A 24 -4.94 2.29 17.08
CA ASP A 24 -5.11 2.17 18.53
C ASP A 24 -4.12 1.19 19.19
N ASP A 25 -3.31 0.49 18.41
CA ASP A 25 -2.44 -0.56 18.91
C ASP A 25 -0.97 -0.13 18.99
N THR A 26 -0.26 -0.68 19.96
CA THR A 26 1.18 -0.46 20.18
C THR A 26 2.03 -1.55 19.56
N LEU A 27 1.47 -2.76 19.42
CA LEU A 27 2.18 -3.91 18.88
C LEU A 27 1.98 -4.02 17.37
N TYR A 28 3.03 -4.50 16.70
CA TYR A 28 2.98 -4.81 15.28
C TYR A 28 2.43 -6.22 15.10
N GLY A 29 1.40 -6.36 14.27
CA GLY A 29 0.89 -7.64 13.80
C GLY A 29 1.38 -7.95 12.37
N ILE A 30 1.09 -9.16 11.90
CA ILE A 30 1.28 -9.59 10.51
C ILE A 30 -0.09 -9.77 9.88
N PHE A 31 -0.31 -9.12 8.74
CA PHE A 31 -1.61 -9.06 8.09
C PHE A 31 -1.46 -9.28 6.58
N LEU A 32 -2.55 -9.61 5.89
CA LEU A 32 -2.54 -9.71 4.43
C LEU A 32 -2.62 -8.31 3.82
N GLY A 33 -1.53 -7.83 3.25
CA GLY A 33 -1.48 -6.59 2.49
C GLY A 33 -1.86 -6.83 1.03
N THR A 34 -2.71 -5.98 0.49
CA THR A 34 -3.19 -6.04 -0.89
C THR A 34 -3.02 -4.68 -1.58
N LEU A 35 -2.36 -4.68 -2.73
CA LEU A 35 -2.33 -3.57 -3.68
C LEU A 35 -3.30 -3.88 -4.82
N THR A 36 -4.26 -2.97 -5.04
CA THR A 36 -5.21 -3.04 -6.15
C THR A 36 -4.98 -1.92 -7.15
N THR A 37 -5.78 -1.91 -8.22
CA THR A 37 -5.82 -0.78 -9.16
C THR A 37 -6.34 0.52 -8.53
N LYS A 38 -6.91 0.49 -7.32
CA LYS A 38 -7.57 1.66 -6.69
C LYS A 38 -7.06 2.01 -5.30
N ARG A 39 -6.53 1.06 -4.53
CA ARG A 39 -6.12 1.26 -3.13
C ARG A 39 -5.02 0.30 -2.71
N VAL A 40 -4.41 0.64 -1.59
CA VAL A 40 -3.53 -0.22 -0.81
C VAL A 40 -4.19 -0.43 0.54
N PHE A 41 -4.38 -1.68 0.95
CA PHE A 41 -5.00 -2.00 2.23
C PHE A 41 -4.33 -3.22 2.87
N ALA A 42 -4.58 -3.42 4.16
CA ALA A 42 -4.28 -4.67 4.83
C ALA A 42 -5.49 -5.16 5.62
N GLU A 43 -5.66 -6.47 5.70
CA GLU A 43 -6.77 -7.12 6.39
C GLU A 43 -6.30 -8.28 7.30
N ASP A 44 -7.06 -8.56 8.35
CA ASP A 44 -6.91 -9.78 9.14
C ASP A 44 -7.72 -10.95 8.57
N GLU A 45 -7.64 -12.12 9.21
CA GLU A 45 -8.27 -13.36 8.76
C GLU A 45 -9.81 -13.29 8.71
N LEU A 46 -10.41 -12.32 9.43
CA LEU A 46 -11.85 -12.09 9.45
C LEU A 46 -12.29 -11.06 8.39
N GLY A 47 -11.34 -10.50 7.63
CA GLY A 47 -11.58 -9.44 6.65
C GLY A 47 -11.65 -8.04 7.28
N THR A 48 -11.19 -7.88 8.52
CA THR A 48 -11.14 -6.56 9.18
C THR A 48 -10.04 -5.73 8.57
N LEU A 49 -10.36 -4.56 8.03
CA LEU A 49 -9.37 -3.63 7.50
C LEU A 49 -8.50 -3.05 8.62
N ILE A 50 -7.20 -3.28 8.54
CA ILE A 50 -6.18 -2.72 9.42
C ILE A 50 -5.80 -1.31 8.98
N PHE A 51 -5.69 -1.11 7.67
CA PHE A 51 -5.63 0.20 7.04
C PHE A 51 -6.20 0.10 5.62
N ASN A 52 -6.61 1.24 5.07
CA ASN A 52 -7.09 1.33 3.70
C ASN A 52 -6.82 2.74 3.14
N PHE A 53 -5.96 2.84 2.13
CA PHE A 53 -5.63 4.09 1.46
C PHE A 53 -5.96 3.99 -0.02
N TYR A 54 -6.84 4.85 -0.51
CA TYR A 54 -7.04 4.98 -1.94
C TYR A 54 -5.81 5.60 -2.59
N ILE A 55 -5.42 5.07 -3.76
CA ILE A 55 -4.25 5.57 -4.48
C ILE A 55 -4.40 7.05 -4.80
N LYS A 56 -5.61 7.51 -5.14
CA LYS A 56 -5.89 8.94 -5.41
C LYS A 56 -5.55 9.88 -4.24
N ASP A 57 -5.53 9.38 -3.00
CA ASP A 57 -5.30 10.16 -1.78
C ASP A 57 -3.82 10.13 -1.35
N ILE A 58 -3.00 9.32 -2.04
CA ILE A 58 -1.55 9.25 -1.87
C ILE A 58 -0.92 10.33 -2.76
N ASP A 59 0.02 11.09 -2.22
CA ASP A 59 0.83 12.04 -2.99
C ASP A 59 2.02 11.33 -3.66
N ARG A 60 2.75 10.51 -2.90
CA ARG A 60 3.82 9.64 -3.40
C ARG A 60 4.11 8.50 -2.43
N ALA A 61 4.69 7.42 -2.94
CA ALA A 61 5.26 6.34 -2.15
C ALA A 61 6.80 6.42 -2.15
N GLU A 62 7.42 6.10 -1.02
CA GLU A 62 8.87 6.12 -0.84
C GLU A 62 9.34 4.84 -0.14
N ILE A 63 10.58 4.42 -0.41
CA ILE A 63 11.23 3.43 0.44
C ILE A 63 11.73 4.12 1.70
N ARG A 64 11.26 3.67 2.85
CA ARG A 64 11.88 3.99 4.12
C ARG A 64 12.96 2.94 4.42
N LYS A 65 14.22 3.34 4.30
CA LYS A 65 15.35 2.53 4.79
C LYS A 65 15.52 2.79 6.28
N SER A 66 15.35 1.76 7.11
CA SER A 66 15.73 1.82 8.51
C SER A 66 16.80 0.79 8.79
N PHE A 67 17.92 1.22 9.37
CA PHE A 67 19.03 0.34 9.74
C PHE A 67 18.56 -0.79 10.67
N TRP A 68 17.72 -0.46 11.67
CA TRP A 68 17.24 -1.40 12.68
C TRP A 68 15.93 -2.11 12.29
N LYS A 69 15.12 -1.48 11.43
CA LYS A 69 13.74 -1.92 11.16
C LYS A 69 13.54 -2.48 9.75
N GLY A 70 14.58 -2.55 8.93
CA GLY A 70 14.50 -3.03 7.54
C GLY A 70 13.87 -2.00 6.59
N ALA A 71 13.75 -2.38 5.32
CA ALA A 71 13.07 -1.57 4.30
C ALA A 71 11.56 -1.65 4.47
N GLY A 72 10.87 -0.50 4.42
CA GLY A 72 9.42 -0.42 4.45
C GLY A 72 8.88 0.50 3.37
N VAL A 73 7.58 0.41 3.14
CA VAL A 73 6.85 1.32 2.25
C VAL A 73 6.33 2.48 3.10
N ARG A 74 6.70 3.71 2.72
CA ARG A 74 6.16 4.95 3.26
C ARG A 74 5.21 5.56 2.26
N LEU A 75 3.97 5.77 2.65
CA LEU A 75 2.97 6.52 1.89
C LEU A 75 2.94 7.94 2.42
N ILE A 76 3.22 8.92 1.55
CA ILE A 76 2.98 10.33 1.83
C ILE A 76 1.58 10.64 1.35
N LEU A 77 0.70 11.08 2.25
CA LEU A 77 -0.70 11.34 1.95
C LEU A 77 -0.92 12.81 1.61
N ARG A 78 -1.90 13.10 0.77
CA ARG A 78 -2.25 14.49 0.40
C ARG A 78 -2.76 15.32 1.58
N SER A 79 -3.17 14.68 2.67
CA SER A 79 -3.57 15.33 3.92
C SER A 79 -2.39 15.90 4.73
N GLY A 80 -1.14 15.64 4.31
CA GLY A 80 0.07 16.05 5.03
C GLY A 80 0.58 15.00 6.04
N ASN A 81 -0.16 13.91 6.25
CA ASN A 81 0.27 12.79 7.08
C ASN A 81 1.06 11.75 6.27
N ASP A 82 1.82 10.91 6.96
CA ASP A 82 2.45 9.73 6.36
C ASP A 82 2.04 8.43 7.06
N PHE A 83 2.12 7.33 6.32
CA PHE A 83 1.86 6.00 6.85
C PHE A 83 2.97 5.04 6.43
N VAL A 84 3.44 4.21 7.38
CA VAL A 84 4.53 3.27 7.13
C VAL A 84 4.10 1.86 7.48
N PHE A 85 4.28 0.95 6.53
CA PHE A 85 4.14 -0.49 6.73
C PHE A 85 5.34 -1.22 6.13
N LYS A 86 5.62 -2.42 6.62
CA LYS A 86 6.70 -3.25 6.09
C LYS A 86 6.13 -4.40 5.31
N LEU A 87 6.74 -4.71 4.17
CA LEU A 87 6.46 -5.98 3.51
C LEU A 87 7.30 -7.05 4.18
N MET A 88 6.68 -8.18 4.48
CA MET A 88 7.39 -9.36 4.96
C MET A 88 7.94 -10.12 3.75
N LYS A 89 9.08 -10.79 3.96
CA LYS A 89 9.69 -11.67 2.95
C LYS A 89 8.66 -12.63 2.41
N ASP A 90 8.54 -12.66 1.08
CA ASP A 90 7.85 -13.74 0.39
C ASP A 90 8.90 -14.73 -0.15
N ALA A 91 8.52 -15.95 -0.49
CA ALA A 91 9.42 -16.99 -1.00
C ALA A 91 10.18 -16.57 -2.27
N ILE A 92 9.69 -15.53 -2.95
CA ILE A 92 10.18 -15.07 -4.27
C ILE A 92 11.12 -13.86 -4.17
N TYR A 93 10.92 -12.95 -3.21
CA TYR A 93 11.66 -11.68 -3.14
C TYR A 93 12.10 -11.34 -1.72
N GLU A 94 13.29 -10.76 -1.60
CA GLU A 94 13.72 -10.09 -0.36
C GLU A 94 12.88 -8.83 -0.08
N ASP A 95 12.69 -8.50 1.19
CA ASP A 95 11.83 -7.40 1.68
C ASP A 95 12.10 -6.08 0.96
N ALA A 96 13.38 -5.76 0.73
CA ALA A 96 13.80 -4.53 0.06
C ALA A 96 13.36 -4.47 -1.41
N VAL A 97 13.46 -5.60 -2.12
CA VAL A 97 13.04 -5.72 -3.52
C VAL A 97 11.52 -5.65 -3.62
N ALA A 98 10.81 -6.38 -2.76
CA ALA A 98 9.36 -6.34 -2.69
C ALA A 98 8.86 -4.91 -2.41
N ALA A 99 9.48 -4.22 -1.45
CA ALA A 99 9.13 -2.83 -1.11
C ALA A 99 9.37 -1.89 -2.30
N GLN A 100 10.47 -2.05 -3.03
CA GLN A 100 10.76 -1.27 -4.23
C GLN A 100 9.71 -1.50 -5.33
N ILE A 101 9.30 -2.75 -5.54
CA ILE A 101 8.27 -3.10 -6.52
C ILE A 101 6.96 -2.40 -6.16
N TRP A 102 6.52 -2.46 -4.90
CA TRP A 102 5.29 -1.81 -4.45
C TRP A 102 5.35 -0.29 -4.58
N VAL A 103 6.45 0.33 -4.15
CA VAL A 103 6.67 1.78 -4.28
C VAL A 103 6.60 2.20 -5.76
N ASN A 104 7.26 1.46 -6.65
CA ASN A 104 7.24 1.75 -8.08
C ASN A 104 5.83 1.58 -8.68
N SER A 105 5.13 0.50 -8.34
CA SER A 105 3.77 0.26 -8.82
C SER A 105 2.80 1.37 -8.38
N ILE A 106 2.85 1.79 -7.12
CA ILE A 106 2.02 2.88 -6.60
C ILE A 106 2.33 4.18 -7.36
N ASN A 107 3.60 4.54 -7.48
CA ASN A 107 4.01 5.78 -8.15
C ASN A 107 3.69 5.78 -9.66
N GLN A 108 3.78 4.65 -10.35
CA GLN A 108 3.37 4.54 -11.75
C GLN A 108 1.87 4.79 -11.92
N VAL A 109 1.02 4.23 -11.05
CA VAL A 109 -0.43 4.47 -11.09
C VAL A 109 -0.73 5.95 -10.79
N LEU A 110 -0.04 6.55 -9.81
CA LEU A 110 -0.18 7.98 -9.50
C LEU A 110 0.14 8.88 -10.71
N LEU A 111 1.20 8.57 -11.44
CA LEU A 111 1.59 9.32 -12.65
C LEU A 111 0.50 9.23 -13.74
N VAL A 112 -0.02 8.03 -14.00
CA VAL A 112 -1.11 7.84 -14.97
C VAL A 112 -2.35 8.64 -14.57
N LEU A 113 -2.76 8.58 -13.30
CA LEU A 113 -3.94 9.31 -12.82
C LEU A 113 -3.78 10.83 -12.91
N ARG A 114 -2.58 11.37 -12.65
CA ARG A 114 -2.30 12.81 -12.77
C ARG A 114 -2.38 13.31 -14.21
N ASN A 115 -1.92 12.51 -15.16
CA ASN A 115 -1.91 12.89 -16.58
C ASN A 115 -3.29 12.77 -17.26
N GLN A 116 -4.26 12.09 -16.64
CA GLN A 116 -5.64 12.03 -17.13
C GLN A 116 -6.46 13.30 -16.82
N ALA A 117 -5.97 14.18 -15.94
CA ALA A 117 -6.70 15.35 -15.46
C ALA A 117 -6.57 16.60 -16.34
N VAL A 118 -6.01 16.51 -17.56
CA VAL A 118 -5.95 17.63 -18.50
C VAL A 118 -6.98 17.41 -19.59
N PRO A 119 -8.19 18.01 -19.51
CA PRO A 119 -9.01 18.18 -20.70
C PRO A 119 -8.23 19.04 -21.70
N PRO A 120 -8.31 18.75 -23.01
CA PRO A 120 -7.70 19.62 -24.01
C PRO A 120 -8.23 21.05 -23.84
N PRO A 121 -7.40 22.09 -24.05
CA PRO A 121 -7.91 23.45 -24.10
C PRO A 121 -8.98 23.50 -25.19
N SER A 122 -10.19 23.87 -24.78
CA SER A 122 -11.35 24.17 -25.64
C SER A 122 -11.08 25.39 -26.51
#